data_AF-A0A6J1SIJ8-F1
#
_entry.id   AF-A0A6J1SIJ8-F1
#
_cell.length_a   1.000
_cell.length_b   1.000
_cell.length_c   1.000
_cell.angle_alpha   90.00
_cell.angle_beta   90.00
_cell.angle_gamma   90.00
#
_symmetry.space_group_name_H-M   'P 1'
#
loop_
_entity.id
_entity.type
_entity.pdbx_description
1 polymer ?
#
loop_
_entity_poly.entity_id
_entity_poly.type
_entity_poly.pdbx_seq_one_letter_code
_entity_poly.pdbx_strand_id
1 'polypeptide(L)'
;MQQLLQMVLSQVLVSARQAPAILRRNFGICVPAAQKAADPIQQLFVDKIREYKQKSSGGKLVEPTQDIQKELAAELERVSKMYGFKQGQNLTDLPPMKFDNPDLKPIVPL
;
A
#
# COMPACT_ATOMS: atom_id res chain seq x y z
N MET A 1 -47.53 45.34 -9.63
CA MET A 1 -46.34 44.88 -8.89
C MET A 1 -46.69 44.08 -7.64
N GLN A 2 -47.48 44.63 -6.70
CA GLN A 2 -47.72 43.99 -5.41
C GLN A 2 -48.55 42.69 -5.47
N GLN A 3 -49.55 42.61 -6.34
CA GLN A 3 -50.33 41.37 -6.56
C GLN A 3 -49.50 40.25 -7.20
N LEU A 4 -48.56 40.60 -8.06
CA LEU A 4 -47.68 39.66 -8.74
C LEU A 4 -46.70 39.01 -7.75
N LEU A 5 -46.20 39.80 -6.79
CA LEU A 5 -45.37 39.30 -5.68
C LEU A 5 -46.14 38.32 -4.78
N GLN A 6 -47.39 38.61 -4.44
CA GLN A 6 -48.24 37.74 -3.62
C GLN A 6 -48.53 36.41 -4.31
N MET A 7 -48.75 36.45 -5.63
CA MET A 7 -48.98 35.25 -6.44
C MET A 7 -47.72 34.37 -6.55
N VAL A 8 -46.54 34.95 -6.71
CA VAL A 8 -45.29 34.18 -6.73
C VAL A 8 -45.02 33.57 -5.34
N LEU A 9 -45.24 34.34 -4.27
CA LEU A 9 -45.03 33.88 -2.89
C LEU A 9 -45.95 32.69 -2.55
N SER A 10 -47.24 32.75 -2.92
CA SER A 10 -48.17 31.64 -2.69
C SER A 10 -47.76 30.39 -3.47
N GLN A 11 -47.31 30.55 -4.72
CA GLN A 11 -46.81 29.45 -5.53
C GLN A 11 -45.56 28.79 -4.90
N VAL A 12 -44.63 29.60 -4.40
CA VAL A 12 -43.41 29.10 -3.71
C VAL A 12 -43.77 28.34 -2.43
N LEU A 13 -44.69 28.86 -1.62
CA LEU A 13 -45.13 28.20 -0.38
C LEU A 13 -45.83 26.86 -0.63
N VAL A 14 -46.67 26.79 -1.68
CA VAL A 14 -47.33 25.54 -2.10
C VAL A 14 -46.31 24.53 -2.62
N SER A 15 -45.29 24.99 -3.34
CA SER A 15 -44.19 24.14 -3.84
C SER A 15 -43.32 23.63 -2.69
N ALA A 16 -43.01 24.47 -1.72
CA ALA A 16 -42.21 24.13 -0.54
C ALA A 16 -42.88 23.05 0.33
N ARG A 17 -44.21 23.05 0.44
CA ARG A 17 -44.96 22.01 1.16
C ARG A 17 -44.85 20.62 0.51
N GLN A 18 -44.62 20.56 -0.80
CA GLN A 18 -44.50 19.30 -1.55
C GLN A 18 -43.06 18.75 -1.56
N ALA A 19 -42.06 19.59 -1.32
CA ALA A 19 -40.65 19.23 -1.29
C ALA A 19 -40.32 18.00 -0.38
N PRO A 20 -40.78 17.91 0.89
CA PRO A 20 -40.47 16.75 1.72
C PRO A 20 -41.08 15.44 1.20
N ALA A 21 -42.25 15.48 0.56
CA ALA A 21 -42.86 14.29 -0.05
C ALA A 21 -42.07 13.82 -1.29
N ILE A 22 -41.58 14.77 -2.09
CA ILE A 22 -40.72 14.50 -3.26
C ILE A 22 -39.37 13.93 -2.80
N LEU A 23 -38.73 14.53 -1.79
CA LEU A 23 -37.48 14.01 -1.25
C LEU A 23 -37.65 12.59 -0.68
N ARG A 24 -38.71 12.33 0.08
CA ARG A 24 -38.99 10.99 0.64
C ARG A 24 -39.18 9.92 -0.44
N ARG A 25 -39.86 10.26 -1.55
CA ARG A 25 -40.05 9.34 -2.69
C ARG A 25 -38.77 9.07 -3.47
N ASN A 26 -37.89 10.06 -3.57
CA ASN A 26 -36.64 9.94 -4.33
C ASN A 26 -35.46 9.43 -3.48
N PHE A 27 -35.62 9.31 -2.16
CA PHE A 27 -34.54 8.89 -1.25
C PHE A 27 -33.89 7.56 -1.66
N GLY A 28 -34.69 6.57 -2.06
CA GLY A 28 -34.19 5.26 -2.49
C GLY A 28 -33.34 5.27 -3.77
N ILE A 29 -33.45 6.30 -4.62
CA ILE A 29 -32.70 6.43 -5.87
C ILE A 29 -31.54 7.43 -5.68
N CYS A 30 -31.77 8.54 -4.99
CA CYS A 30 -30.76 9.57 -4.78
C CYS A 30 -29.64 9.14 -3.83
N VAL A 31 -29.92 8.31 -2.81
CA VAL A 31 -28.91 7.85 -1.84
C VAL A 31 -27.86 6.94 -2.47
N PRO A 32 -28.21 5.85 -3.19
CA PRO A 32 -27.20 5.01 -3.84
C PRO A 32 -26.50 5.74 -5.00
N ALA A 33 -27.18 6.65 -5.71
CA ALA A 33 -26.55 7.46 -6.75
C ALA A 33 -25.54 8.49 -6.20
N ALA A 34 -25.71 8.93 -4.95
CA ALA A 34 -24.78 9.84 -4.28
C ALA A 34 -23.64 9.13 -3.52
N GLN A 35 -23.67 7.80 -3.42
CA GLN A 35 -22.60 7.03 -2.79
C GLN A 35 -21.39 6.94 -3.73
N LYS A 36 -20.19 7.24 -3.20
CA LYS A 36 -18.93 7.23 -3.95
C LYS A 36 -18.51 5.85 -4.47
N ALA A 37 -19.12 4.77 -3.96
CA ALA A 37 -18.92 3.41 -4.45
C ALA A 37 -20.31 2.80 -4.68
N ALA A 38 -20.61 2.44 -5.92
CA ALA A 38 -21.91 1.89 -6.32
C ALA A 38 -22.17 0.48 -5.78
N ASP A 39 -21.12 -0.22 -5.34
CA ASP A 39 -21.16 -1.57 -4.78
C ASP A 39 -20.23 -1.67 -3.56
N PRO A 40 -20.69 -2.23 -2.42
CA PRO A 40 -19.86 -2.61 -1.27
C PRO A 40 -18.53 -3.31 -1.62
N ILE A 41 -18.49 -4.14 -2.67
CA ILE A 41 -17.26 -4.83 -3.09
C ILE A 41 -16.22 -3.86 -3.64
N GLN A 42 -16.63 -2.87 -4.42
CA GLN A 42 -15.72 -1.84 -4.94
C GLN A 42 -15.17 -0.96 -3.82
N GLN A 43 -16.00 -0.68 -2.81
CA GLN A 43 -15.58 0.03 -1.61
C GLN A 43 -14.47 -0.73 -0.87
N LEU A 44 -14.63 -2.06 -0.69
CA LEU A 44 -13.59 -2.90 -0.07
C LEU A 44 -12.28 -2.86 -0.85
N PHE A 45 -12.33 -2.87 -2.18
CA PHE A 45 -11.13 -2.79 -3.01
C PHE A 45 -10.39 -1.46 -2.82
N VAL A 46 -11.13 -0.35 -2.85
CA VAL A 46 -10.57 0.99 -2.61
C VAL A 46 -9.98 1.10 -1.21
N ASP A 47 -10.65 0.55 -0.20
CA ASP A 47 -10.19 0.58 1.18
C ASP A 47 -8.90 -0.25 1.34
N LYS A 48 -8.79 -1.40 0.66
CA LYS A 48 -7.55 -2.20 0.66
C LYS A 48 -6.39 -1.50 -0.05
N ILE A 49 -6.64 -0.78 -1.15
CA ILE A 49 -5.61 0.04 -1.79
C ILE A 49 -5.09 1.13 -0.84
N ARG A 50 -6.00 1.80 -0.12
CA ARG A 50 -5.63 2.84 0.84
C ARG A 50 -4.84 2.27 2.01
N GLU A 51 -5.29 1.14 2.56
CA GLU A 51 -4.59 0.42 3.63
C GLU A 51 -3.19 0.03 3.20
N TYR A 52 -3.04 -0.55 2.01
CA TYR A 52 -1.75 -0.91 1.44
C TYR A 52 -0.84 0.31 1.31
N LYS A 53 -1.33 1.42 0.74
CA LYS A 53 -0.55 2.66 0.55
C LYS A 53 -0.01 3.22 1.88
N GLN A 54 -0.76 3.08 2.97
CA GLN A 54 -0.30 3.52 4.29
C GLN A 54 0.80 2.60 4.83
N LYS A 55 0.57 1.27 4.74
CA LYS A 55 1.50 0.25 5.25
C LYS A 55 2.77 0.09 4.41
N SER A 56 2.74 0.43 3.12
CA SER A 56 3.88 0.27 2.21
C SER A 56 4.95 1.38 2.33
N SER A 57 4.80 2.31 3.27
CA SER A 57 5.71 3.44 3.42
C SER A 57 6.97 3.05 4.21
N GLY A 58 8.15 3.48 3.74
CA GLY A 58 9.39 3.40 4.52
C GLY A 58 10.28 2.18 4.28
N GLY A 59 9.94 1.26 3.36
CA GLY A 59 10.84 0.18 2.89
C GLY A 59 11.29 -0.83 3.96
N LYS A 60 10.70 -0.76 5.16
CA LYS A 60 10.94 -1.67 6.28
C LYS A 60 9.84 -2.72 6.32
N LEU A 61 10.09 -3.78 7.08
CA LEU A 61 9.04 -4.73 7.44
C LEU A 61 7.86 -3.98 8.05
N VAL A 62 6.66 -4.33 7.61
CA VAL A 62 5.41 -3.76 8.15
C VAL A 62 5.21 -4.37 9.53
N GLU A 63 5.08 -3.51 10.55
CA GLU A 63 4.79 -3.90 11.94
C GLU A 63 5.65 -5.09 12.45
N PRO A 64 6.99 -4.97 12.43
CA PRO A 64 7.86 -6.10 12.75
C PRO A 64 7.82 -6.41 14.24
N THR A 65 7.34 -7.60 14.58
CA THR A 65 7.45 -8.15 15.94
C THR A 65 8.90 -8.49 16.24
N GLN A 66 9.30 -8.48 17.52
CA GLN A 66 10.67 -8.80 17.94
C GLN A 66 11.14 -10.16 17.43
N ASP A 67 10.25 -11.14 17.34
CA ASP A 67 10.57 -12.48 16.86
C ASP A 67 10.95 -12.49 15.37
N ILE A 68 10.22 -11.75 14.54
CA ILE A 68 10.52 -11.61 13.10
C ILE A 68 11.88 -10.92 12.89
N GLN A 69 12.21 -9.93 13.73
CA GLN A 69 13.52 -9.27 13.64
C GLN A 69 14.66 -10.21 14.02
N LYS A 70 14.45 -11.08 15.02
CA LYS A 70 15.43 -12.12 15.38
C LYS A 70 15.60 -13.15 14.28
N GLU A 71 14.50 -13.60 13.67
CA GLU A 71 14.53 -14.53 12.55
C GLU A 71 15.28 -13.92 11.35
N LEU A 72 14.99 -12.67 11.00
CA LEU A 72 15.71 -11.94 9.95
C LEU A 72 17.21 -11.88 10.24
N ALA A 73 17.60 -11.56 11.47
CA ALA A 73 19.01 -11.50 11.86
C ALA A 73 19.69 -12.88 11.77
N ALA A 74 18.99 -13.94 12.20
CA ALA A 74 19.50 -15.31 12.12
C ALA A 74 19.68 -15.78 10.67
N GLU A 75 18.74 -15.48 9.77
CA GLU A 75 18.86 -15.81 8.35
C GLU A 75 19.99 -15.03 7.68
N LEU A 76 20.15 -13.75 8.00
CA LEU A 76 21.29 -12.95 7.50
C LEU A 76 22.64 -13.51 7.97
N GLU A 77 22.72 -14.01 9.20
CA GLU A 77 23.92 -14.69 9.72
C GLU A 77 24.17 -16.04 9.03
N ARG A 78 23.11 -16.81 8.75
CA ARG A 78 23.21 -18.07 8.02
C ARG A 78 23.76 -17.85 6.61
N VAL A 79 23.24 -16.85 5.92
CA VAL A 79 23.69 -16.46 4.57
C VAL A 79 25.15 -15.98 4.60
N SER A 80 25.52 -15.13 5.56
CA SER A 80 26.91 -14.63 5.65
C SER A 80 27.91 -15.76 5.86
N LYS A 81 27.58 -16.74 6.71
CA LYS A 81 28.39 -17.95 6.93
C LYS A 81 28.50 -18.81 5.66
N MET A 82 27.40 -19.02 4.95
CA MET A 82 27.36 -19.88 3.75
C MET A 82 28.25 -19.35 2.62
N TYR A 83 28.28 -18.03 2.44
CA TYR A 83 29.03 -17.39 1.37
C TYR A 83 30.36 -16.77 1.83
N GLY A 84 30.74 -16.91 3.10
CA GLY A 84 32.00 -16.41 3.64
C GLY A 84 32.09 -14.89 3.75
N PHE A 85 30.95 -14.17 3.72
CA PHE A 85 30.92 -12.72 3.89
C PHE A 85 31.09 -12.36 5.37
N LYS A 86 31.95 -11.38 5.68
CA LYS A 86 32.00 -10.80 7.04
C LYS A 86 30.85 -9.81 7.23
N GLN A 87 30.25 -9.77 8.42
CA GLN A 87 29.23 -8.77 8.74
C GLN A 87 29.78 -7.35 8.49
N GLY A 88 29.05 -6.57 7.68
CA GLY A 88 29.43 -5.20 7.32
C GLY A 88 30.43 -5.06 6.17
N GLN A 89 30.83 -6.17 5.52
CA GLN A 89 31.67 -6.11 4.33
C GLN A 89 30.83 -5.71 3.11
N ASN A 90 31.39 -4.85 2.26
CA ASN A 90 30.73 -4.43 1.03
C ASN A 90 30.62 -5.63 0.08
N LEU A 91 29.39 -6.04 -0.25
CA LEU A 91 29.09 -7.21 -1.09
C LEU A 91 29.33 -6.97 -2.58
N THR A 92 29.55 -5.71 -2.99
CA THR A 92 29.85 -5.36 -4.39
C THR A 92 31.34 -5.46 -4.72
N ASP A 93 32.21 -5.51 -3.71
CA ASP A 93 33.65 -5.62 -3.89
C ASP A 93 34.10 -7.09 -3.84
N LEU A 94 34.68 -7.57 -4.94
CA LEU A 94 35.24 -8.92 -5.02
C LEU A 94 36.57 -8.98 -4.25
N PRO A 95 36.87 -10.09 -3.53
CA PRO A 95 38.17 -10.28 -2.90
C PRO A 95 39.30 -10.28 -3.92
N PRO A 96 40.49 -9.74 -3.59
CA PRO A 96 41.65 -9.82 -4.47
C PRO A 96 42.06 -11.28 -4.65
N MET A 97 42.01 -11.78 -5.88
CA MET A 97 42.55 -13.11 -6.22
C MET A 97 44.07 -13.04 -6.22
N LYS A 98 44.70 -13.79 -5.30
CA LYS A 98 46.13 -14.08 -5.33
C LYS A 98 46.33 -15.50 -5.82
N PHE A 99 47.19 -15.66 -6.81
CA PHE A 99 47.61 -16.95 -7.31
C PHE A 99 49.06 -17.14 -6.92
N ASP A 100 49.31 -18.06 -5.99
CA ASP A 100 50.67 -18.49 -5.69
C ASP A 100 51.09 -19.52 -6.75
N ASN A 101 52.32 -19.41 -7.26
CA ASN A 101 52.83 -20.39 -8.20
C ASN A 101 52.98 -21.75 -7.51
N PRO A 102 52.53 -22.85 -8.14
CA PRO A 102 52.72 -24.17 -7.57
C PRO A 102 54.21 -24.51 -7.48
N ASP A 103 54.63 -25.08 -6.35
CA ASP A 103 55.98 -25.63 -6.19
C ASP A 103 56.16 -26.85 -7.09
N LEU A 104 56.70 -26.62 -8.29
CA LEU A 104 57.01 -27.68 -9.24
C LEU A 104 58.22 -28.47 -8.75
N LYS A 105 58.01 -29.74 -8.36
CA LYS A 105 59.12 -30.66 -8.12
C LYS A 105 59.79 -31.02 -9.46
N PRO A 106 61.13 -31.03 -9.54
CA PRO A 106 61.82 -31.51 -10.74
C PRO A 106 61.46 -32.97 -11.02
N ILE A 107 61.11 -33.28 -12.26
CA ILE A 107 60.92 -34.66 -12.71
C ILE A 107 62.32 -35.26 -12.87
N VAL A 108 62.62 -36.32 -12.12
CA VAL A 108 63.86 -37.08 -12.29
C VAL A 108 63.64 -38.09 -13.42
N PRO A 109 64.36 -37.99 -14.56
CA PRO A 109 64.26 -39.01 -15.61
C PRO A 109 64.86 -40.34 -15.12
N LEU A 110 64.18 -41.44 -15.46
CA LEU A 110 64.57 -42.84 -15.18
C LEU A 110 65.95 -43.21 -15.74
#